data_AF-A0A0C2X095-F1
#
_entry.id   AF-A0A0C2X095-F1
#
_cell.length_a   1.000
_cell.length_b   1.000
_cell.length_c   1.000
_cell.angle_alpha   90.00
_cell.angle_beta   90.00
_cell.angle_gamma   90.00
#
_symmetry.space_group_name_H-M   'P 1'
#
loop_
_entity.id
_entity.type
_entity.pdbx_description
1 polymer ?
#
loop_
_entity_poly.entity_id
_entity_poly.type
_entity_poly.pdbx_seq_one_letter_code
_entity_poly.pdbx_strand_id
1 'polypeptide(L)'
;MAIPLPQLSYLPVSKMPQAPGNIPTLKDIANADILEHNVRESHANATNTYEDLAKAIIYKTKLVSASAGGHGAPVWFGAAMADALEPIRNEMRAMRATMDGEFQTVKANIEALKEESAKTRRLTAQYNLPPLTSVEAIHGITDRQLDLYLRNYHPHLRRVIRDRNERIDLIASAIGMRDIDLLH
;
A
#
# COMPACT_ATOMS: atom_id res chain seq x y z
N MET A 1 -30.55 -19.45 -16.43
CA MET A 1 -31.47 -18.59 -15.64
C MET A 1 -32.32 -17.82 -16.64
N ALA A 2 -33.65 -17.89 -16.56
CA ALA A 2 -34.53 -17.22 -17.52
C ALA A 2 -34.46 -15.69 -17.35
N ILE A 3 -34.42 -14.95 -18.46
CA ILE A 3 -34.39 -13.48 -18.45
C ILE A 3 -35.84 -12.97 -18.56
N PRO A 4 -36.39 -12.31 -17.53
CA PRO A 4 -37.77 -11.83 -17.57
C PRO A 4 -37.93 -10.63 -18.53
N LEU A 5 -39.14 -10.48 -19.09
CA LEU A 5 -39.51 -9.32 -19.88
C LEU A 5 -39.48 -8.03 -19.04
N PRO A 6 -39.09 -6.88 -19.62
CA PRO A 6 -39.10 -5.61 -18.90
C PRO A 6 -40.54 -5.18 -18.62
N GLN A 7 -40.77 -4.59 -17.45
CA GLN A 7 -42.05 -3.98 -17.09
C GLN A 7 -42.06 -2.54 -17.63
N LEU A 8 -42.87 -2.28 -18.66
CA LEU A 8 -42.95 -0.99 -19.35
C LEU A 8 -44.30 -0.33 -19.08
N SER A 9 -44.31 0.99 -18.95
CA SER A 9 -45.48 1.75 -18.49
C SER A 9 -46.60 1.83 -19.53
N TYR A 10 -46.29 2.01 -20.83
CA TYR A 10 -47.30 2.33 -21.85
C TYR A 10 -47.16 1.57 -23.18
N LEU A 11 -46.35 0.52 -23.23
CA LEU A 11 -46.24 -0.28 -24.45
C LEU A 11 -47.39 -1.28 -24.55
N PRO A 12 -48.19 -1.27 -25.64
CA PRO A 12 -49.26 -2.24 -25.80
C PRO A 12 -48.73 -3.66 -25.84
N VAL A 13 -49.46 -4.61 -25.26
CA VAL A 13 -49.07 -6.03 -25.17
C VAL A 13 -48.78 -6.62 -26.56
N SER A 14 -49.44 -6.15 -27.61
CA SER A 14 -49.20 -6.57 -28.99
C SER A 14 -47.81 -6.22 -29.54
N LYS A 15 -47.13 -5.23 -28.94
CA LYS A 15 -45.75 -4.83 -29.27
C LYS A 15 -44.71 -5.44 -28.32
N MET A 16 -45.13 -6.19 -27.30
CA MET A 16 -44.21 -6.90 -26.41
C MET A 16 -43.76 -8.22 -27.08
N PRO A 17 -42.46 -8.51 -27.08
CA PRO A 17 -41.99 -9.79 -27.58
C PRO A 17 -42.40 -10.93 -26.64
N GLN A 18 -42.43 -12.15 -27.17
CA GLN A 18 -42.60 -13.33 -26.33
C GLN A 18 -41.41 -13.47 -25.37
N ALA A 19 -41.67 -14.01 -24.18
CA ALA A 19 -40.62 -14.28 -23.23
C ALA A 19 -39.60 -15.28 -23.83
N PRO A 20 -38.29 -15.02 -23.70
CA PRO A 20 -37.25 -15.89 -24.24
C PRO A 20 -37.22 -17.23 -23.49
N GLY A 21 -36.80 -18.29 -24.18
CA GLY A 21 -36.58 -19.59 -23.56
C GLY A 21 -35.39 -19.62 -22.59
N ASN A 22 -35.07 -20.80 -22.04
CA ASN A 22 -33.96 -20.98 -21.10
C ASN A 22 -32.59 -20.56 -21.66
N ILE A 23 -32.42 -20.66 -22.98
CA ILE A 23 -31.28 -20.16 -23.74
C ILE A 23 -31.82 -19.16 -24.77
N PRO A 24 -31.49 -17.87 -24.66
CA PRO A 24 -31.89 -16.88 -25.66
C PRO A 24 -31.36 -17.24 -27.04
N THR A 25 -32.24 -17.24 -28.01
CA THR A 25 -31.93 -17.44 -29.42
C THR A 25 -31.60 -16.12 -30.10
N LEU A 26 -31.02 -16.16 -31.31
CA LEU A 26 -30.83 -14.96 -32.12
C LEU A 26 -32.16 -14.24 -32.42
N LYS A 27 -33.26 -14.98 -32.52
CA LYS A 27 -34.62 -14.42 -32.68
C LYS A 27 -35.02 -13.57 -31.47
N ASP A 28 -34.67 -13.99 -30.27
CA ASP A 28 -34.97 -13.25 -29.03
C ASP A 28 -34.20 -11.92 -28.97
N ILE A 29 -32.96 -11.90 -29.46
CA ILE A 29 -32.15 -10.66 -29.57
C ILE A 29 -32.76 -9.70 -30.59
N ALA A 30 -33.12 -10.20 -31.78
CA ALA A 30 -33.75 -9.38 -32.81
C ALA A 30 -35.08 -8.79 -32.32
N ASN A 31 -35.89 -9.58 -31.61
CA ASN A 31 -37.12 -9.12 -30.99
C ASN A 31 -36.88 -8.05 -29.90
N ALA A 32 -35.80 -8.17 -29.13
CA ALA A 32 -35.43 -7.17 -28.12
C ALA A 32 -34.94 -5.86 -28.76
N ASP A 33 -34.30 -5.91 -29.92
CA ASP A 33 -33.92 -4.71 -30.67
C ASP A 33 -35.15 -3.97 -31.23
N ILE A 34 -36.11 -4.71 -31.80
CA ILE A 34 -37.40 -4.16 -32.23
C ILE A 34 -38.16 -3.54 -31.04
N LEU A 35 -38.15 -4.20 -29.88
CA LEU A 35 -38.74 -3.66 -28.66
C LEU A 35 -38.08 -2.33 -28.26
N GLU A 36 -36.75 -2.27 -28.19
CA GLU A 36 -36.03 -1.04 -27.87
C GLU A 36 -36.35 0.09 -28.85
N HIS A 37 -36.41 -0.22 -30.15
CA HIS A 37 -36.78 0.75 -31.18
C HIS A 37 -38.19 1.31 -30.95
N ASN A 38 -39.19 0.43 -30.73
CA ASN A 38 -40.56 0.85 -30.44
C ASN A 38 -40.65 1.71 -29.17
N VAL A 39 -39.93 1.35 -28.11
CA VAL A 39 -39.90 2.12 -26.86
C VAL A 39 -39.26 3.48 -27.08
N ARG A 40 -38.20 3.57 -27.89
CA ARG A 40 -37.56 4.83 -28.27
C ARG A 40 -38.50 5.73 -29.05
N GLU A 41 -39.23 5.20 -30.04
CA GLU A 41 -40.24 5.98 -30.78
C GLU A 41 -41.37 6.47 -29.87
N SER A 42 -41.89 5.62 -29.00
CA SER A 42 -42.90 6.02 -28.02
C SER A 42 -42.39 7.04 -27.01
N HIS A 43 -41.12 6.97 -26.62
CA HIS A 43 -40.47 7.97 -25.77
C HIS A 43 -40.34 9.32 -26.48
N ALA A 44 -39.94 9.33 -27.76
CA ALA A 44 -39.89 10.55 -28.57
C ALA A 44 -41.27 11.23 -28.70
N ASN A 45 -42.34 10.43 -28.68
CA ASN A 45 -43.73 10.90 -28.66
C ASN A 45 -44.28 11.14 -27.23
N ALA A 46 -43.41 11.25 -26.22
CA ALA A 46 -43.74 11.49 -24.80
C ALA A 46 -44.73 10.48 -24.17
N THR A 47 -44.84 9.28 -24.75
CA THR A 47 -45.74 8.22 -24.27
C THR A 47 -45.04 7.26 -23.31
N ASN A 48 -43.73 7.06 -23.46
CA ASN A 48 -42.91 6.26 -22.53
C ASN A 48 -41.94 7.16 -21.77
N THR A 49 -41.53 6.72 -20.58
CA THR A 49 -40.56 7.41 -19.74
C THR A 49 -39.12 7.05 -20.12
N TYR A 50 -38.15 7.85 -19.67
CA TYR A 50 -36.73 7.50 -19.77
C TYR A 50 -36.41 6.17 -19.06
N GLU A 51 -37.14 5.86 -17.98
CA GLU A 51 -36.98 4.60 -17.25
C GLU A 51 -37.39 3.39 -18.12
N ASP A 52 -38.49 3.51 -18.88
CA ASP A 52 -38.93 2.47 -19.81
C ASP A 52 -37.89 2.21 -20.90
N LEU A 53 -37.29 3.28 -21.45
CA LEU A 53 -36.21 3.17 -22.42
C LEU A 53 -34.97 2.49 -21.84
N ALA A 54 -34.57 2.85 -20.62
CA ALA A 54 -33.46 2.21 -19.92
C ALA A 54 -33.73 0.71 -19.67
N LYS A 55 -34.95 0.35 -19.26
CA LYS A 55 -35.36 -1.06 -19.06
C LYS A 55 -35.26 -1.87 -20.35
N ALA A 56 -35.65 -1.31 -21.50
CA ALA A 56 -35.54 -1.98 -22.80
C ALA A 56 -34.06 -2.21 -23.21
N ILE A 57 -33.20 -1.21 -23.02
CA ILE A 57 -31.75 -1.31 -23.30
C ILE A 57 -31.09 -2.38 -22.42
N ILE A 58 -31.40 -2.38 -21.12
CA ILE A 58 -30.89 -3.37 -20.16
C ILE A 58 -31.36 -4.77 -20.55
N TYR A 59 -32.62 -4.92 -20.94
CA TYR A 59 -33.17 -6.20 -21.39
C TYR A 59 -32.45 -6.73 -22.63
N LYS A 60 -32.26 -5.90 -23.66
CA LYS A 60 -31.51 -6.27 -24.88
C LYS A 60 -30.08 -6.71 -24.54
N THR A 61 -29.38 -5.92 -23.72
CA THR A 61 -28.01 -6.22 -23.29
C THR A 61 -27.92 -7.57 -22.56
N LYS A 62 -28.86 -7.86 -21.66
CA LYS A 62 -28.91 -9.15 -20.95
C LYS A 62 -29.08 -10.32 -21.90
N LEU A 63 -29.92 -10.19 -22.94
CA LEU A 63 -30.12 -11.24 -23.93
C LEU A 63 -28.89 -11.46 -24.81
N VAL A 64 -28.25 -10.38 -25.26
CA VAL A 64 -26.99 -10.48 -26.02
C VAL A 64 -25.94 -11.20 -25.18
N SER A 65 -25.73 -10.79 -23.92
CA SER A 65 -24.77 -11.43 -23.01
C SER A 65 -25.08 -12.89 -22.73
N ALA A 66 -26.35 -13.26 -22.56
CA ALA A 66 -26.75 -14.65 -22.33
C ALA A 66 -26.68 -15.52 -23.60
N SER A 67 -26.98 -14.95 -24.77
CA SER A 67 -26.87 -15.64 -26.07
C SER A 67 -25.42 -15.91 -26.49
N ALA A 68 -24.49 -15.08 -26.02
CA ALA A 68 -23.06 -15.30 -26.16
C ALA A 68 -22.56 -16.53 -25.36
N GLY A 69 -23.46 -17.29 -24.72
CA GLY A 69 -23.16 -18.60 -24.12
C GLY A 69 -22.23 -18.56 -22.91
N GLY A 70 -22.05 -17.39 -22.29
CA GLY A 70 -20.99 -17.22 -21.29
C GLY A 70 -19.59 -17.40 -21.88
N HIS A 71 -19.41 -17.31 -23.21
CA HIS A 71 -18.09 -17.14 -23.79
C HIS A 71 -17.53 -15.84 -23.23
N GLY A 72 -16.55 -16.01 -22.35
CA GLY A 72 -15.82 -14.95 -21.72
C GLY A 72 -15.32 -13.94 -22.74
N ALA A 73 -14.78 -12.85 -22.22
CA ALA A 73 -14.20 -11.77 -23.00
C ALA A 73 -13.43 -12.31 -24.23
N PRO A 74 -13.45 -11.61 -25.38
CA PRO A 74 -12.93 -12.12 -26.64
C PRO A 74 -11.58 -12.83 -26.48
N VAL A 75 -11.26 -13.80 -27.34
CA VAL A 75 -10.00 -14.57 -27.23
C VAL A 75 -8.74 -13.68 -27.14
N TRP A 76 -8.79 -12.44 -27.66
CA TRP A 76 -7.74 -11.43 -27.56
C TRP A 76 -7.71 -10.67 -26.22
N PHE A 77 -8.82 -10.61 -25.48
CA PHE A 77 -8.98 -9.80 -24.27
C PHE A 77 -8.09 -10.28 -23.13
N GLY A 78 -7.97 -11.60 -22.94
CA GLY A 78 -7.09 -12.16 -21.91
C GLY A 78 -5.63 -11.75 -22.11
N ALA A 79 -5.14 -11.84 -23.35
CA ALA A 79 -3.78 -11.41 -23.71
C ALA A 79 -3.63 -9.89 -23.56
N ALA A 80 -4.57 -9.10 -24.09
CA ALA A 80 -4.53 -7.64 -23.98
C ALA A 80 -4.58 -7.15 -22.52
N MET A 81 -5.36 -7.80 -21.66
CA MET A 81 -5.39 -7.50 -20.22
C MET A 81 -4.10 -7.93 -19.52
N ALA A 82 -3.51 -9.06 -19.90
CA ALA A 82 -2.21 -9.46 -19.36
C ALA A 82 -1.12 -8.46 -19.73
N ASP A 83 -1.07 -8.03 -20.99
CA ASP A 83 -0.12 -7.03 -21.50
C ASP A 83 -0.33 -5.67 -20.83
N ALA A 84 -1.58 -5.23 -20.69
CA ALA A 84 -1.91 -3.97 -20.03
C ALA A 84 -1.58 -3.97 -18.52
N LEU A 85 -1.61 -5.12 -17.86
CA LEU A 85 -1.28 -5.26 -16.43
C LEU A 85 0.21 -5.54 -16.16
N GLU A 86 1.01 -5.79 -17.19
CA GLU A 86 2.42 -6.14 -17.04
C GLU A 86 3.26 -5.02 -16.40
N PRO A 87 3.06 -3.71 -16.72
CA PRO A 87 3.76 -2.62 -16.02
C PRO A 87 3.51 -2.63 -14.51
N ILE A 88 2.26 -2.80 -14.09
CA ILE A 88 1.87 -2.85 -12.67
C ILE A 88 2.52 -4.05 -11.97
N ARG A 89 2.57 -5.21 -12.64
CA ARG A 89 3.28 -6.39 -12.11
C ARG A 89 4.77 -6.14 -11.93
N ASN A 90 5.41 -5.44 -12.87
CA ASN A 90 6.82 -5.10 -12.80
C ASN A 90 7.09 -4.09 -11.67
N GLU A 91 6.22 -3.09 -11.50
CA GLU A 91 6.31 -2.14 -10.38
C GLU A 91 6.17 -2.83 -9.02
N MET A 92 5.20 -3.75 -8.87
CA MET A 92 5.03 -4.52 -7.63
C MET A 92 6.25 -5.39 -7.32
N ARG A 93 6.86 -6.01 -8.33
CA ARG A 93 8.10 -6.79 -8.16
C ARG A 93 9.28 -5.90 -7.76
N ALA A 94 9.43 -4.74 -8.40
CA ALA A 94 10.48 -3.79 -8.08
C ALA A 94 10.33 -3.25 -6.65
N MET A 95 9.12 -2.86 -6.26
CA MET A 95 8.83 -2.40 -4.90
C MET A 95 9.14 -3.47 -3.85
N ARG A 96 8.78 -4.74 -4.11
CA ARG A 96 9.12 -5.84 -3.22
C ARG A 96 10.63 -6.01 -3.05
N ALA A 97 11.39 -5.95 -4.14
CA ALA A 97 12.85 -6.04 -4.08
C ALA A 97 13.48 -4.90 -3.27
N THR A 98 12.96 -3.67 -3.43
CA THR A 98 13.40 -2.52 -2.63
C THR A 98 13.11 -2.72 -1.15
N MET A 99 11.89 -3.13 -0.80
CA MET A 99 11.50 -3.38 0.59
C MET A 99 12.35 -4.48 1.25
N ASP A 100 12.62 -5.57 0.53
CA ASP A 100 13.48 -6.64 1.05
C ASP A 100 14.91 -6.13 1.30
N GLY A 101 15.44 -5.28 0.40
CA GLY A 101 16.75 -4.65 0.57
C GLY A 101 16.81 -3.69 1.76
N GLU A 102 15.79 -2.85 1.93
CA GLU A 102 15.66 -1.95 3.07
C GLU A 102 15.55 -2.74 4.39
N PHE A 103 14.78 -3.82 4.41
CA PHE A 103 14.63 -4.66 5.59
C PHE A 103 15.95 -5.32 6.01
N GLN A 104 16.73 -5.83 5.05
CA GLN A 104 18.07 -6.37 5.36
C GLN A 104 19.01 -5.29 5.88
N THR A 105 18.94 -4.08 5.34
CA THR A 105 19.73 -2.93 5.79
C THR A 105 19.37 -2.55 7.23
N VAL A 106 18.08 -2.46 7.54
CA VAL A 106 17.59 -2.19 8.90
C VAL A 106 18.05 -3.29 9.87
N LYS A 107 17.96 -4.56 9.46
CA LYS A 107 18.40 -5.69 10.28
C LYS A 107 19.90 -5.59 10.59
N ALA A 108 20.74 -5.31 9.59
CA ALA A 108 22.18 -5.13 9.78
C ALA A 108 22.49 -3.97 10.73
N ASN A 109 21.79 -2.84 10.58
CA ASN A 109 21.94 -1.69 11.47
C ASN A 109 21.54 -2.02 12.92
N ILE A 110 20.47 -2.78 13.13
CA ILE A 110 20.05 -3.24 14.46
C ILE A 110 21.09 -4.16 15.08
N GLU A 111 21.67 -5.07 14.30
CA GLU A 111 22.74 -5.96 14.78
C GLU A 111 24.00 -5.17 15.18
N ALA A 112 24.41 -4.20 14.36
CA ALA A 112 25.53 -3.31 14.69
C ALA A 112 25.28 -2.50 15.98
N LEU A 113 24.06 -1.94 16.15
CA LEU A 113 23.69 -1.21 17.37
C LEU A 113 23.67 -2.12 18.61
N LYS A 114 23.25 -3.37 18.47
CA LYS A 114 23.29 -4.35 19.57
C LYS A 114 24.71 -4.67 19.97
N GLU A 115 25.62 -4.85 19.03
CA GLU A 115 27.03 -5.09 19.30
C GLU A 115 27.68 -3.90 20.01
N GLU A 116 27.42 -2.69 19.53
CA GLU A 116 27.90 -1.46 20.15
C GLU A 116 27.37 -1.32 21.59
N SER A 117 26.07 -1.54 21.81
CA SER A 117 25.47 -1.52 23.15
C SER A 117 26.08 -2.58 24.08
N ALA A 118 26.33 -3.79 23.57
CA ALA A 118 26.96 -4.86 24.34
C ALA A 118 28.41 -4.51 24.72
N LYS A 119 29.16 -3.86 23.83
CA LYS A 119 30.51 -3.36 24.11
C LYS A 119 30.49 -2.32 25.24
N THR A 120 29.57 -1.36 25.17
CA THR A 120 29.39 -0.35 26.22
C THR A 120 29.03 -0.97 27.57
N ARG A 121 28.11 -1.96 27.60
CA ARG A 121 27.76 -2.70 28.83
C ARG A 121 28.92 -3.50 29.42
N ARG A 122 29.75 -4.13 28.57
CA ARG A 122 30.94 -4.85 29.04
C ARG A 122 31.95 -3.90 29.69
N LEU A 123 32.12 -2.72 29.12
CA LEU A 123 33.01 -1.70 29.66
C LEU A 123 32.53 -1.15 31.00
N THR A 124 31.24 -0.88 31.16
CA THR A 124 30.70 -0.42 32.45
C THR A 124 30.82 -1.49 33.54
N ALA A 125 30.57 -2.76 33.19
CA ALA A 125 30.69 -3.90 34.11
C ALA A 125 32.15 -4.19 34.53
N GLN A 126 33.11 -4.12 33.61
CA GLN A 126 34.52 -4.47 33.90
C GLN A 126 35.19 -3.49 34.86
N TYR A 127 34.76 -2.22 34.86
CA TYR A 127 35.40 -1.15 35.64
C TYR A 127 34.51 -0.61 36.77
N ASN A 128 33.37 -1.27 37.07
CA ASN A 128 32.35 -0.79 38.01
C ASN A 128 31.98 0.67 37.77
N LEU A 129 31.87 1.07 36.49
CA LEU A 129 31.56 2.43 36.13
C LEU A 129 30.02 2.61 36.07
N PRO A 130 29.48 3.68 36.66
CA PRO A 130 28.04 3.94 36.60
C PRO A 130 27.64 4.26 35.15
N PRO A 131 26.51 3.74 34.66
CA PRO A 131 26.07 3.97 33.29
C PRO A 131 25.85 5.47 33.05
N LEU A 132 26.42 6.00 31.95
CA LEU A 132 26.28 7.39 31.56
C LEU A 132 24.98 7.55 30.75
N THR A 133 23.88 7.77 31.45
CA THR A 133 22.54 7.91 30.86
C THR A 133 22.04 9.35 30.75
N SER A 134 22.75 10.31 31.36
CA SER A 134 22.44 11.74 31.30
C SER A 134 23.71 12.59 31.47
N VAL A 135 23.64 13.89 31.16
CA VAL A 135 24.75 14.84 31.36
C VAL A 135 25.07 14.99 32.85
N GLU A 136 24.06 15.01 33.72
CA GLU A 136 24.26 15.03 35.18
C GLU A 136 25.02 13.79 35.66
N ALA A 137 24.78 12.62 35.05
CA ALA A 137 25.53 11.41 35.37
C ALA A 137 27.02 11.55 34.99
N ILE A 138 27.35 12.30 33.93
CA ILE A 138 28.73 12.60 33.54
C ILE A 138 29.37 13.64 34.46
N HIS A 139 28.62 14.63 34.94
CA HIS A 139 29.15 15.58 35.92
C HIS A 139 29.41 14.92 37.29
N GLY A 140 28.60 13.92 37.65
CA GLY A 140 28.67 13.20 38.93
C GLY A 140 29.81 12.16 39.05
N ILE A 141 30.54 11.83 37.97
CA ILE A 141 31.63 10.85 38.03
C ILE A 141 32.97 11.48 38.45
N THR A 142 33.80 10.70 39.14
CA THR A 142 35.12 11.14 39.62
C THR A 142 36.12 11.33 38.47
N ASP A 143 37.17 12.14 38.67
CA ASP A 143 38.24 12.32 37.66
C ASP A 143 38.88 11.00 37.23
N ARG A 144 39.05 10.07 38.16
CA ARG A 144 39.56 8.73 37.85
C ARG A 144 38.62 7.94 36.94
N GLN A 145 37.31 8.06 37.16
CA GLN A 145 36.31 7.42 36.30
C GLN A 145 36.23 8.11 34.93
N LEU A 146 36.35 9.44 34.86
CA LEU A 146 36.49 10.18 33.61
C LEU A 146 37.70 9.70 32.81
N ASP A 147 38.87 9.52 33.43
CA ASP A 147 40.06 9.03 32.73
C ASP A 147 39.88 7.60 32.19
N LEU A 148 39.19 6.73 32.96
CA LEU A 148 38.85 5.39 32.52
C LEU A 148 37.88 5.41 31.34
N TYR A 149 36.86 6.27 31.38
CA TYR A 149 35.92 6.46 30.27
C TYR A 149 36.61 7.05 29.03
N LEU A 150 37.44 8.07 29.20
CA LEU A 150 38.16 8.73 28.12
C LEU A 150 39.10 7.77 27.39
N ARG A 151 39.86 6.95 28.12
CA ARG A 151 40.76 5.95 27.52
C ARG A 151 40.02 4.87 26.74
N ASN A 152 38.81 4.53 27.17
CA ASN A 152 38.01 3.49 26.53
C ASN A 152 37.25 4.01 25.30
N TYR A 153 36.67 5.21 25.36
CA TYR A 153 35.98 5.81 24.22
C TYR A 153 36.94 6.37 23.17
N HIS A 154 38.13 6.83 23.59
CA HIS A 154 39.13 7.44 22.71
C HIS A 154 40.50 6.77 22.86
N PRO A 155 40.66 5.49 22.48
CA PRO A 155 41.91 4.76 22.65
C PRO A 155 43.08 5.32 21.82
N HIS A 156 42.78 6.12 20.80
CA HIS A 156 43.79 6.76 19.93
C HIS A 156 44.28 8.11 20.47
N LEU A 157 43.69 8.62 21.56
CA LEU A 157 44.01 9.93 22.12
C LEU A 157 45.34 9.84 22.87
N ARG A 158 46.43 10.27 22.20
CA ARG A 158 47.80 10.18 22.75
C ARG A 158 48.15 11.32 23.72
N ARG A 159 47.37 12.40 23.74
CA ARG A 159 47.59 13.55 24.64
C ARG A 159 46.91 13.33 25.98
N VAL A 160 47.54 13.80 27.05
CA VAL A 160 46.93 13.86 28.38
C VAL A 160 46.04 15.10 28.44
N ILE A 161 44.72 14.89 28.50
CA ILE A 161 43.75 15.96 28.72
C ILE A 161 43.59 16.15 30.22
N ARG A 162 44.05 17.30 30.73
CA ARG A 162 43.94 17.63 32.16
C ARG A 162 42.64 18.36 32.48
N ASP A 163 42.13 19.12 31.52
CA ASP A 163 40.89 19.86 31.72
C ASP A 163 39.71 18.89 31.90
N ARG A 164 38.89 19.17 32.91
CA ARG A 164 37.75 18.29 33.24
C ARG A 164 36.62 18.48 32.24
N ASN A 165 36.35 19.73 31.85
CA ASN A 165 35.27 20.04 30.93
C ASN A 165 35.56 19.47 29.53
N GLU A 166 36.80 19.59 29.05
CA GLU A 166 37.23 18.94 27.81
C GLU A 166 37.07 17.41 27.84
N ARG A 167 37.33 16.76 28.98
CA ARG A 167 37.10 15.31 29.14
C ARG A 167 35.61 14.97 29.12
N ILE A 168 34.78 15.78 29.77
CA ILE A 168 33.32 15.64 29.79
C ILE A 168 32.77 15.78 28.37
N ASP A 169 33.17 16.81 27.63
CA ASP A 169 32.72 17.07 26.26
C ASP A 169 33.08 15.92 25.31
N LEU A 170 34.29 15.38 25.42
CA LEU A 170 34.73 14.24 24.61
C LEU A 170 33.96 12.96 24.93
N ILE A 171 33.61 12.74 26.20
CA ILE A 171 32.82 11.58 26.61
C ILE A 171 31.36 11.75 26.21
N ALA A 172 30.75 12.92 26.45
CA ALA A 172 29.41 13.27 26.02
C ALA A 172 29.25 13.13 24.50
N SER A 173 30.25 13.60 23.75
CA SER A 173 30.33 13.41 22.32
C SER A 173 30.41 11.95 21.88
N ALA A 174 31.11 11.09 22.64
CA ALA A 174 31.28 9.68 22.28
C ALA A 174 30.00 8.86 22.52
N ILE A 175 29.12 9.31 23.42
CA ILE A 175 27.83 8.68 23.70
C ILE A 175 26.65 9.37 22.99
N GLY A 176 26.94 10.30 22.06
CA GLY A 176 25.93 10.93 21.22
C GLY A 176 25.11 12.06 21.87
N MET A 177 25.58 12.63 22.99
CA MET A 177 24.88 13.72 23.73
C MET A 177 25.30 15.12 23.26
N ARG A 178 25.61 15.31 21.98
CA ARG A 178 26.26 16.53 21.45
C ARG A 178 25.41 17.81 21.47
N ASP A 179 24.10 17.74 21.72
CA ASP A 179 23.15 18.86 21.57
C ASP A 179 22.18 19.02 22.75
N ILE A 180 22.66 19.10 23.99
CA ILE A 180 21.86 19.71 25.05
C ILE A 180 22.63 20.92 25.52
N ASP A 181 22.12 22.08 25.13
CA ASP A 181 22.60 23.41 25.45
C ASP A 181 23.33 23.46 26.80
N LEU A 182 24.62 23.79 26.74
CA LEU A 182 25.38 24.36 27.83
C LEU A 182 24.79 25.75 28.15
N LEU A 183 23.55 25.79 28.65
CA LEU A 183 22.97 26.96 29.26
C LEU A 183 23.46 27.01 30.71
N HIS A 184 24.42 27.93 30.90
CA HIS A 184 24.75 28.69 32.11
C HIS A 184 24.26 28.18 33.47
#